data_AF-A0AAW9NSZ9-F1
#
_entry.id   AF-A0AAW9NSZ9-F1
#
_cell.length_a   1.000
_cell.length_b   1.000
_cell.length_c   1.000
_cell.angle_alpha   90.00
_cell.angle_beta   90.00
_cell.angle_gamma   90.00
#
_symmetry.space_group_name_H-M   'P 1'
#
loop_
_entity.id
_entity.type
_entity.pdbx_description
1 polymer ?
#
loop_
_entity_poly.entity_id
_entity_poly.type
_entity_poly.pdbx_seq_one_letter_code
_entity_poly.pdbx_strand_id
1 'polypeptide(L)'
;MNIYLKYEESSYMPIHSLSVVGDFNGFDATKGVMQKQGNEWLFQTHLTSGQYHYKFLLNDELLLNDPYANMYEIDEKEEIWSMLFINEQQERLYDSTEYSIHIHDYGFTNQVSEKGKTLYKKSIFYGY
;
A
#
# COMPACT_ATOMS: atom_id res chain seq x y z
N MET A 1 4.57 11.55 -15.86
CA MET A 1 5.57 10.46 -15.90
C MET A 1 4.88 9.10 -15.83
N ASN A 2 5.36 8.12 -16.60
CA ASN A 2 4.89 6.73 -16.47
C ASN A 2 5.55 6.09 -15.25
N ILE A 3 4.74 5.58 -14.33
CA ILE A 3 5.15 4.87 -13.12
C ILE A 3 4.72 3.41 -13.24
N TYR A 4 5.60 2.52 -12.80
CA TYR A 4 5.31 1.11 -12.63
C TYR A 4 5.31 0.79 -11.14
N LEU A 5 4.16 0.37 -10.63
CA LEU A 5 4.03 -0.21 -9.31
C LEU A 5 4.17 -1.73 -9.45
N LYS A 6 5.00 -2.30 -8.58
CA LYS A 6 5.36 -3.71 -8.62
C LYS A 6 5.17 -4.34 -7.25
N TYR A 7 4.68 -5.56 -7.25
CA TYR A 7 4.60 -6.40 -6.07
C TYR A 7 5.15 -7.79 -6.39
N GLU A 8 6.00 -8.35 -5.53
CA GLU A 8 6.57 -9.69 -5.71
C GLU A 8 5.81 -10.69 -4.84
N GLU A 9 5.34 -11.79 -5.44
CA GLU A 9 4.67 -12.85 -4.69
C GLU A 9 5.64 -13.56 -3.75
N SER A 10 5.22 -13.77 -2.51
CA SER A 10 5.91 -14.66 -1.59
C SER A 10 5.26 -16.04 -1.60
N SER A 11 6.03 -17.08 -1.34
CA SER A 11 5.51 -18.46 -1.24
C SER A 11 4.62 -18.69 0.00
N TYR A 12 4.56 -17.73 0.93
CA TYR A 12 3.86 -17.88 2.21
C TYR A 12 2.37 -17.51 2.13
N MET A 13 1.97 -16.68 1.17
CA MET A 13 0.58 -16.26 0.98
C MET A 13 0.21 -16.36 -0.51
N PRO A 14 -0.69 -17.28 -0.90
CA PRO A 14 -1.17 -17.34 -2.27
C PRO A 14 -1.99 -16.10 -2.62
N ILE A 15 -1.69 -15.48 -3.77
CA ILE A 15 -2.38 -14.31 -4.29
C ILE A 15 -3.15 -14.71 -5.55
N HIS A 16 -4.47 -14.54 -5.49
CA HIS A 16 -5.42 -14.83 -6.55
C HIS A 16 -5.82 -13.55 -7.31
N SER A 17 -5.97 -12.44 -6.60
CA SER A 17 -6.19 -11.12 -7.15
C SER A 17 -5.29 -10.10 -6.46
N LEU A 18 -4.81 -9.13 -7.22
CA LEU A 18 -4.08 -8.00 -6.69
C LEU A 18 -4.54 -6.73 -7.41
N SER A 19 -4.91 -5.73 -6.62
CA SER A 19 -5.22 -4.39 -7.12
C SER A 19 -4.42 -3.35 -6.36
N VAL A 20 -4.11 -2.23 -6.99
CA VAL A 20 -3.62 -1.05 -6.29
C VAL A 20 -4.74 -0.03 -6.12
N VAL A 21 -4.89 0.51 -4.92
CA VAL A 21 -5.84 1.58 -4.62
C VAL A 21 -5.06 2.80 -4.18
N GLY A 22 -5.37 3.97 -4.74
CA GLY A 22 -4.67 5.20 -4.39
C GLY A 22 -5.32 6.45 -4.97
N ASP A 23 -4.72 7.60 -4.68
CA ASP A 23 -5.25 8.92 -5.09
C ASP A 23 -5.52 8.99 -6.61
N PHE A 24 -4.62 8.43 -7.40
CA PHE A 24 -4.68 8.46 -8.88
C PHE A 24 -5.83 7.66 -9.48
N ASN A 25 -6.46 6.74 -8.74
CA ASN A 25 -7.64 6.00 -9.19
C ASN A 25 -8.85 6.18 -8.26
N GLY A 26 -8.80 7.16 -7.34
CA GLY A 26 -9.87 7.42 -6.38
C GLY A 26 -10.12 6.24 -5.43
N PHE A 27 -9.07 5.50 -5.09
CA PHE A 27 -9.11 4.29 -4.25
C PHE A 27 -10.06 3.19 -4.78
N ASP A 28 -10.27 3.15 -6.09
CA ASP A 28 -11.15 2.18 -6.76
C ASP A 28 -10.34 0.97 -7.23
N ALA A 29 -10.45 -0.15 -6.52
CA ALA A 29 -9.73 -1.38 -6.84
C ALA A 29 -10.01 -1.90 -8.25
N THR A 30 -11.22 -1.67 -8.78
CA THR A 30 -11.59 -2.12 -10.14
C THR A 30 -10.81 -1.38 -11.24
N LYS A 31 -10.28 -0.19 -10.93
CA LYS A 31 -9.42 0.61 -11.81
C LYS A 31 -7.93 0.38 -11.54
N GLY A 32 -7.61 -0.45 -10.56
CA GLY A 32 -6.26 -0.71 -10.06
C GLY A 32 -5.77 -2.13 -10.28
N VAL A 33 -6.51 -2.96 -11.02
CA VAL A 33 -6.18 -4.39 -11.20
C VAL A 33 -4.76 -4.53 -11.77
N MET A 34 -3.92 -5.27 -11.05
CA MET A 34 -2.54 -5.51 -11.44
C MET A 34 -2.45 -6.74 -12.35
N GLN A 35 -1.49 -6.73 -13.27
CA GLN A 35 -1.23 -7.84 -14.18
C GLN A 35 -0.13 -8.74 -13.62
N LYS A 36 -0.42 -10.04 -13.47
CA LYS A 36 0.56 -11.04 -13.06
C LYS A 36 1.50 -11.39 -14.21
N GLN A 37 2.80 -11.30 -13.98
CA GLN A 37 3.88 -11.66 -14.89
C GLN A 37 4.93 -12.48 -14.14
N GLY A 38 4.88 -13.81 -14.28
CA GLY A 38 5.73 -14.71 -13.50
C GLY A 38 5.39 -14.63 -12.01
N ASN A 39 6.37 -14.26 -11.19
CA ASN A 39 6.23 -14.08 -9.74
C ASN A 39 5.92 -12.63 -9.34
N GLU A 40 5.67 -11.75 -10.32
CA GLU A 40 5.49 -10.32 -10.09
C GLU A 40 4.11 -9.88 -10.53
N TRP A 41 3.56 -8.89 -9.85
CA TRP A 41 2.38 -8.17 -10.26
C TRP A 41 2.75 -6.75 -10.63
N LEU A 42 2.25 -6.28 -11.76
CA LEU A 42 2.60 -4.98 -12.32
C LEU A 42 1.36 -4.13 -12.57
N PHE A 43 1.44 -2.85 -12.23
CA PHE A 43 0.47 -1.84 -12.59
C PHE A 43 1.19 -0.62 -13.14
N GLN A 44 0.74 -0.17 -14.32
CA GLN A 44 1.28 1.01 -14.97
C GLN A 44 0.27 2.15 -14.87
N THR A 45 0.74 3.31 -14.44
CA THR A 45 -0.08 4.53 -14.40
C THR A 45 0.72 5.76 -14.84
N HIS A 46 0.02 6.80 -15.25
CA HIS A 46 0.62 8.09 -15.57
C HIS A 46 0.29 9.11 -14.48
N LEU A 47 1.31 9.65 -13.84
CA LEU A 47 1.16 10.61 -12.75
C LEU A 47 1.82 11.95 -13.11
N THR A 48 1.16 13.04 -12.74
CA THR A 48 1.73 14.41 -12.79
C THR A 48 2.51 14.71 -11.51
N SER A 49 3.12 15.90 -11.42
CA SER A 49 3.70 16.35 -10.15
C SER A 49 2.66 16.34 -9.03
N GLY A 50 3.10 16.03 -7.81
CA GLY A 50 2.24 15.90 -6.65
C GLY A 50 2.62 14.75 -5.71
N GLN A 51 1.81 14.60 -4.67
CA GLN A 51 1.89 13.53 -3.68
C GLN A 51 0.74 12.56 -3.91
N TYR A 52 1.03 11.26 -3.90
CA TYR A 52 0.04 10.21 -4.10
C TYR A 52 0.21 9.12 -3.05
N HIS A 53 -0.85 8.84 -2.33
CA HIS A 53 -0.97 7.74 -1.39
C HIS A 53 -1.57 6.53 -2.10
N TYR A 54 -1.09 5.35 -1.73
CA TYR A 54 -1.62 4.10 -2.24
C TYR A 54 -1.36 2.92 -1.31
N LYS A 55 -2.10 1.85 -1.56
CA LYS A 55 -1.94 0.51 -0.97
C LYS A 55 -2.23 -0.57 -2.00
N PHE A 56 -1.73 -1.76 -1.74
CA PHE A 56 -2.12 -2.97 -2.45
C PHE A 56 -3.30 -3.63 -1.73
N LEU A 57 -4.31 -4.04 -2.49
CA LEU A 57 -5.42 -4.86 -2.06
C LEU A 57 -5.21 -6.28 -2.58
N LEU A 58 -4.84 -7.19 -1.69
CA LEU A 58 -4.61 -8.60 -1.96
C LEU A 58 -5.90 -9.38 -1.74
N ASN A 59 -6.26 -10.24 -2.69
CA ASN A 59 -7.41 -11.14 -2.62
C ASN A 59 -8.73 -10.44 -2.27
N ASP A 60 -8.87 -9.17 -2.66
CA ASP A 60 -10.03 -8.31 -2.38
C ASP A 60 -10.35 -8.11 -0.87
N GLU A 61 -9.42 -8.47 0.03
CA GLU A 61 -9.64 -8.48 1.48
C GLU A 61 -8.54 -7.77 2.27
N LEU A 62 -7.27 -7.91 1.87
CA LEU A 62 -6.14 -7.46 2.66
C LEU A 62 -5.49 -6.21 2.05
N LEU A 63 -5.55 -5.10 2.77
CA LEU A 63 -4.79 -3.89 2.42
C LEU A 63 -3.38 -3.96 2.99
N LEU A 64 -2.38 -3.76 2.13
CA LEU A 64 -0.97 -3.79 2.46
C LEU A 64 -0.27 -2.58 1.86
N ASN A 65 0.68 -2.02 2.60
CA ASN A 65 1.60 -1.02 2.08
C ASN A 65 2.60 -1.68 1.12
N ASP A 66 3.05 -0.94 0.11
CA ASP A 66 4.20 -1.38 -0.70
C ASP A 66 5.45 -1.40 0.17
N PRO A 67 6.05 -2.58 0.44
CA PRO A 67 7.26 -2.71 1.25
C PRO A 67 8.49 -2.03 0.61
N TYR A 68 8.43 -1.71 -0.67
CA TYR A 68 9.49 -1.03 -1.43
C TYR A 68 9.14 0.43 -1.74
N ALA A 69 8.12 1.00 -1.09
CA ALA A 69 7.83 2.42 -1.21
C ALA A 69 9.00 3.25 -0.70
N ASN A 70 9.36 4.30 -1.45
CA ASN A 70 10.40 5.24 -1.06
C ASN A 70 10.06 6.04 0.20
N MET A 71 8.76 6.24 0.43
CA MET A 71 8.24 7.09 1.49
C MET A 71 6.96 6.47 2.04
N TYR A 72 6.72 6.70 3.33
CA TYR A 72 5.47 6.35 4.00
C TYR A 72 4.96 7.58 4.75
N GLU A 73 3.65 7.71 4.85
CA GLU A 73 3.00 8.74 5.67
C GLU A 73 2.03 8.08 6.64
N ILE A 74 1.92 8.65 7.85
CA ILE A 74 0.96 8.23 8.86
C ILE A 74 -0.13 9.28 8.90
N ASP A 75 -1.38 8.86 8.71
CA ASP A 75 -2.53 9.77 8.77
C ASP A 75 -3.03 10.01 10.20
N GLU A 76 -4.05 10.87 10.35
CA GLU A 76 -4.64 11.20 11.65
C GLU A 76 -5.25 9.99 12.40
N LYS A 77 -5.50 8.87 11.71
CA LYS A 77 -6.01 7.62 12.28
C LYS A 77 -4.90 6.62 12.60
N GLU A 78 -3.65 7.06 12.55
CA GLU A 78 -2.45 6.22 12.71
C GLU A 78 -2.32 5.14 11.63
N GLU A 79 -2.99 5.32 10.49
CA GLU A 79 -2.87 4.41 9.36
C GLU A 79 -1.65 4.79 8.53
N ILE A 80 -0.76 3.81 8.30
CA ILE A 80 0.42 3.99 7.46
C ILE A 80 0.02 3.81 6.00
N TRP A 81 0.44 4.73 5.13
CA TRP A 81 0.25 4.72 3.69
C TRP A 81 1.59 4.70 2.94
N SER A 82 1.68 3.97 1.83
CA SER A 82 2.78 4.14 0.89
C SER A 82 2.60 5.43 0.11
N MET A 83 3.67 6.23 -0.01
CA MET A 83 3.64 7.53 -0.70
C MET A 83 4.58 7.55 -1.90
N LEU A 84 4.09 8.17 -2.99
CA LEU A 84 4.89 8.64 -4.10
C LEU A 84 4.91 10.16 -4.12
N PHE A 85 6.10 10.75 -4.22
CA PHE A 85 6.26 12.17 -4.49
C PHE A 85 6.90 12.36 -5.87
N ILE A 86 6.24 13.15 -6.73
CA ILE A 86 6.74 13.50 -8.05
C ILE A 86 6.92 15.03 -8.09
N ASN A 87 8.15 15.47 -8.37
CA ASN A 87 8.46 16.89 -8.48
C ASN A 87 7.97 17.49 -9.81
N GLU A 88 8.06 18.82 -9.93
CA GLU A 88 7.68 19.57 -11.15
C GLU A 88 8.50 19.17 -12.39
N GLN A 89 9.71 18.64 -12.19
CA GLN A 89 10.58 18.12 -13.25
C GLN A 89 10.18 16.71 -13.71
N GLN A 90 9.07 16.16 -13.18
CA GLN A 90 8.58 14.80 -13.42
C GLN A 90 9.54 13.71 -12.94
N GLU A 91 10.30 13.97 -11.88
CA GLU A 91 11.20 13.01 -11.25
C GLU A 91 10.57 12.48 -9.97
N ARG A 92 10.71 11.16 -9.75
CA ARG A 92 10.33 10.55 -8.47
C ARG A 92 11.35 10.99 -7.42
N LEU A 93 10.88 11.57 -6.33
CA LEU A 93 11.78 11.82 -5.20
C LEU A 93 12.00 10.52 -4.41
N TYR A 94 13.25 10.35 -4.00
CA TYR A 94 13.69 9.28 -3.12
C TYR A 94 14.09 9.95 -1.81
N ASP A 95 13.53 9.49 -0.70
CA ASP A 95 14.10 9.84 0.59
C ASP A 95 15.39 9.03 0.75
N SER A 96 16.52 9.72 0.91
CA SER A 96 17.83 9.09 1.12
C SER A 96 18.08 8.74 2.59
N THR A 97 17.16 9.07 3.49
CA THR A 97 17.24 8.59 4.87
C THR A 97 16.75 7.15 4.92
N GLU A 98 17.65 6.23 5.29
CA GLU A 98 17.27 4.88 5.65
C GLU A 98 16.25 4.98 6.78
N TYR A 99 14.96 4.84 6.47
CA TYR A 99 13.94 4.60 7.48
C TYR A 99 14.27 3.24 8.10
N SER A 100 15.08 3.24 9.15
CA SER A 100 15.15 2.13 10.09
C SER A 100 13.77 2.07 10.76
N ILE A 101 12.84 1.34 10.14
CA ILE A 101 11.54 1.08 10.73
C ILE A 101 11.82 0.24 11.98
N HIS A 102 11.96 0.91 13.12
CA HIS A 102 11.97 0.23 14.41
C HIS A 102 10.53 -0.18 14.72
N ILE A 103 10.05 -1.25 14.08
CA ILE A 103 8.77 -1.83 14.50
C ILE A 103 8.97 -2.43 15.89
N HIS A 104 8.63 -1.67 16.92
CA HIS A 104 8.59 -2.18 18.29
C HIS A 104 7.37 -3.09 18.54
N ASP A 105 6.29 -2.89 17.78
CA ASP A 105 5.06 -3.68 17.90
C ASP A 105 4.33 -3.75 16.55
N TYR A 106 4.12 -4.96 16.03
CA TYR A 106 3.21 -5.23 14.91
C TYR A 106 1.84 -5.64 15.49
N GLY A 107 0.87 -4.74 15.46
CA GLY A 107 -0.52 -5.06 15.75
C GLY A 107 -1.24 -5.53 14.49
N PHE A 108 -1.49 -6.84 14.33
CA PHE A 108 -2.46 -7.32 13.34
C PHE A 108 -3.86 -6.91 13.80
N THR A 109 -4.46 -5.88 13.17
CA THR A 109 -5.88 -5.60 13.37
C THR A 109 -6.67 -6.30 12.27
N ASN A 110 -7.43 -7.33 12.63
CA ASN A 110 -8.42 -7.93 11.73
C ASN A 110 -9.59 -6.94 11.60
N GLN A 111 -9.57 -6.08 10.59
CA GLN A 111 -10.74 -5.28 10.22
C GLN A 111 -11.60 -6.07 9.24
N VAL A 112 -12.63 -6.75 9.75
CA VAL A 112 -13.74 -7.23 8.91
C VAL A 112 -14.73 -6.07 8.80
N SER A 113 -14.77 -5.42 7.64
CA SER A 113 -15.81 -4.42 7.35
C SER A 113 -17.03 -5.13 6.76
N GLU A 114 -18.10 -5.24 7.55
CA GLU A 114 -19.45 -5.49 7.03
C GLU A 114 -20.18 -4.13 6.98
N LYS A 115 -20.83 -3.86 5.84
CA LYS A 115 -21.50 -2.59 5.48
C LYS A 115 -21.91 -1.72 6.70
N GLY A 116 -21.14 -0.67 6.94
CA GLY A 116 -21.62 0.53 7.64
C GLY A 116 -21.47 0.59 9.16
N LYS A 117 -20.74 -0.31 9.82
CA LYS A 117 -20.36 -0.13 11.24
C LYS A 117 -18.99 -0.72 11.56
N THR A 118 -18.00 0.14 11.78
CA THR A 118 -16.69 -0.24 12.33
C THR A 118 -16.82 -0.36 13.85
N LEU A 119 -16.68 -1.58 14.40
CA LEU A 119 -16.62 -1.84 15.84
C LEU A 119 -15.16 -2.12 16.22
N TYR A 120 -14.56 -1.22 17.00
CA TYR A 120 -13.23 -1.41 17.56
C TYR A 120 -13.30 -2.45 18.70
N LYS A 121 -12.80 -3.66 18.45
CA LYS A 121 -12.58 -4.64 19.51
C LYS A 121 -11.11 -4.60 19.93
N LYS A 122 -10.89 -4.24 21.19
CA LYS A 122 -9.60 -4.03 21.85
C LYS A 122 -8.61 -5.18 21.60
N SER A 123 -7.47 -4.88 21.01
CA SER A 123 -6.34 -5.81 20.82
C SER A 123 -5.67 -6.14 22.15
N ILE A 124 -5.24 -7.39 22.31
CA ILE A 124 -4.45 -7.89 23.45
C ILE A 124 -2.99 -7.91 23.03
N PHE A 125 -2.13 -7.28 23.82
CA PHE A 125 -0.68 -7.25 23.62
C PHE A 125 -0.03 -8.44 24.33
N TYR A 126 0.91 -9.12 23.67
CA TYR A 126 1.85 -10.03 24.32
C TYR A 126 3.27 -9.46 24.10
N GLY A 127 3.91 -9.03 25.18
CA GLY A 127 5.31 -8.61 25.17
C GLY A 127 6.25 -9.80 25.41
N TYR A 128 7.45 -9.73 24.81
CA TYR A 128 8.60 -10.56 25.15
C TYR A 128 9.62 -9.74 25.93
#